data_AF-A0A1L8QTE6-F1
#
_entry.id   AF-A0A1L8QTE6-F1
#
_cell.length_a   1.000
_cell.length_b   1.000
_cell.length_c   1.000
_cell.angle_alpha   90.00
_cell.angle_beta   90.00
_cell.angle_gamma   90.00
#
_symmetry.space_group_name_H-M   'P 1'
#
loop_
_entity.id
_entity.type
_entity.pdbx_description
1 polymer ?
#
loop_
_entity_poly.entity_id
_entity_poly.type
_entity_poly.pdbx_seq_one_letter_code
_entity_poly.pdbx_strand_id
1 'polypeptide(L)'
;MIPIFTNTNLETSYPFLALMSVVYGPVAGALIGLIGHTLKDFTTYGSAWWSWIVCSGIIGLIYGFAGRKINLRQGVFDKKDMITFNVYQVIGNAIVWGLIAPTLDVLIYSEPVNKVYTQGLISASLNIVAVGIIGTLLMKAYAATQIKQGSLKKD
;
A
#
# COMPACT_ATOMS: atom_id res chain seq x y z
N MET A 1 9.58 8.71 -7.89
CA MET A 1 10.40 8.11 -6.82
C MET A 1 11.44 9.13 -6.36
N ILE A 2 11.62 9.29 -5.05
CA ILE A 2 12.67 10.14 -4.47
C ILE A 2 13.65 9.20 -3.73
N PRO A 3 14.95 9.13 -4.09
CA PRO A 3 15.92 8.25 -3.41
C PRO A 3 16.20 8.70 -1.97
N ILE A 4 16.22 7.76 -1.02
CA ILE A 4 16.41 8.05 0.41
C ILE A 4 17.54 7.22 1.03
N PHE A 5 17.72 5.97 0.59
CA PHE A 5 18.78 5.07 1.05
C PHE A 5 19.16 4.12 -0.10
N THR A 6 20.23 3.34 0.03
CA THR A 6 20.70 2.43 -1.04
C THR A 6 19.54 1.61 -1.62
N ASN A 7 19.27 1.75 -2.91
CA ASN A 7 18.16 1.10 -3.63
C ASN A 7 16.76 1.27 -3.00
N THR A 8 16.57 2.26 -2.13
CA THR A 8 15.31 2.52 -1.41
C THR A 8 14.80 3.90 -1.76
N ASN A 9 13.57 3.94 -2.25
CA ASN A 9 12.93 5.18 -2.69
C ASN A 9 11.64 5.43 -1.92
N LEU A 10 11.29 6.71 -1.75
CA LEU A 10 9.94 7.10 -1.41
C LEU A 10 9.03 6.90 -2.62
N GLU A 11 8.05 6.02 -2.45
CA GLU A 11 7.11 5.62 -3.50
C GLU A 11 5.71 6.17 -3.19
N THR A 12 5.22 7.05 -4.06
CA THR A 12 3.83 7.55 -4.00
C THR A 12 2.83 6.53 -4.55
N SER A 13 3.31 5.43 -5.13
CA SER A 13 2.49 4.34 -5.66
C SER A 13 1.77 3.55 -4.56
N TYR A 14 2.34 3.40 -3.35
CA TYR A 14 1.68 2.69 -2.25
C TYR A 14 0.46 3.41 -1.68
N PRO A 15 0.48 4.74 -1.47
CA PRO A 15 -0.75 5.51 -1.17
C PRO A 15 -1.86 5.32 -2.22
N PHE A 16 -1.50 5.30 -3.51
CA PHE A 16 -2.46 5.06 -4.57
C PHE A 16 -2.97 3.60 -4.56
N LEU A 17 -2.08 2.62 -4.38
CA LEU A 17 -2.43 1.22 -4.20
C LEU A 17 -3.41 1.03 -3.04
N ALA A 18 -3.22 1.74 -1.92
CA ALA A 18 -4.14 1.70 -0.80
C ALA A 18 -5.56 2.15 -1.18
N LEU A 19 -5.69 3.30 -1.86
CA LEU A 19 -6.99 3.77 -2.38
C LEU A 19 -7.63 2.69 -3.27
N MET A 20 -6.89 2.20 -4.25
CA MET A 20 -7.42 1.23 -5.22
C MET A 20 -7.82 -0.08 -4.54
N SER A 21 -7.01 -0.56 -3.59
CA SER A 21 -7.30 -1.78 -2.84
C SER A 21 -8.55 -1.62 -1.98
N VAL A 22 -8.75 -0.46 -1.35
CA VAL A 22 -9.97 -0.18 -0.56
C VAL A 22 -11.21 -0.11 -1.45
N VAL A 23 -11.11 0.49 -2.65
CA VAL A 23 -12.24 0.66 -3.58
C VAL A 23 -12.64 -0.64 -4.29
N TYR A 24 -11.67 -1.50 -4.61
CA TYR A 24 -11.88 -2.70 -5.44
C TYR A 24 -11.72 -4.03 -4.68
N GLY A 25 -11.26 -3.99 -3.43
CA GLY A 25 -11.14 -5.14 -2.54
C GLY A 25 -9.80 -5.89 -2.61
N PRO A 26 -9.63 -6.94 -1.79
CA PRO A 26 -8.33 -7.60 -1.55
C PRO A 26 -7.70 -8.19 -2.80
N VAL A 27 -8.46 -8.92 -3.61
CA VAL A 27 -7.95 -9.61 -4.80
C VAL A 27 -7.45 -8.59 -5.83
N ALA A 28 -8.24 -7.55 -6.08
CA ALA A 28 -7.83 -6.47 -6.98
C ALA A 28 -6.59 -5.75 -6.43
N GLY A 29 -6.56 -5.42 -5.13
CA GLY A 29 -5.39 -4.81 -4.49
C GLY A 29 -4.12 -5.66 -4.66
N ALA A 30 -4.21 -6.96 -4.44
CA ALA A 30 -3.08 -7.88 -4.63
C ALA A 30 -2.57 -7.89 -6.08
N LEU A 31 -3.48 -7.97 -7.05
CA LEU A 31 -3.13 -7.97 -8.47
C LEU A 31 -2.53 -6.63 -8.91
N ILE A 32 -3.09 -5.50 -8.47
CA ILE A 32 -2.55 -4.16 -8.78
C ILE A 32 -1.13 -4.03 -8.22
N GLY A 33 -0.91 -4.46 -6.97
CA GLY A 33 0.41 -4.43 -6.35
C GLY A 33 1.42 -5.31 -7.09
N LEU A 34 1.05 -6.57 -7.37
CA LEU A 34 1.93 -7.54 -8.03
C LEU A 34 2.27 -7.14 -9.46
N ILE A 35 1.25 -6.89 -10.29
CA ILE A 35 1.41 -6.57 -11.71
C ILE A 35 2.06 -5.19 -11.86
N GLY A 36 1.62 -4.21 -11.07
CA GLY A 36 2.16 -2.86 -11.10
C GLY A 36 3.63 -2.80 -10.74
N HIS A 37 4.05 -3.51 -9.68
CA HIS A 37 5.47 -3.58 -9.31
C HIS A 37 6.28 -4.33 -10.37
N THR A 38 5.77 -5.43 -10.89
CA THR A 38 6.43 -6.19 -11.97
C THR A 38 6.69 -5.30 -13.18
N LEU A 39 5.69 -4.55 -13.63
CA LEU A 39 5.82 -3.64 -14.77
C LEU A 39 6.82 -2.52 -14.48
N LYS A 40 6.76 -1.92 -13.28
CA LYS A 40 7.73 -0.91 -12.84
C LYS A 40 9.15 -1.44 -12.92
N ASP A 41 9.39 -2.63 -12.38
CA ASP A 41 10.73 -3.22 -12.31
C ASP A 41 11.31 -3.48 -13.70
N PHE A 42 10.52 -4.12 -14.58
CA PHE A 42 10.96 -4.37 -15.95
C PHE A 42 11.19 -3.08 -16.75
N THR A 43 10.35 -2.06 -16.57
CA THR A 43 10.46 -0.81 -17.35
C THR A 43 11.52 0.15 -16.81
N THR A 44 11.84 0.08 -15.51
CA THR A 44 12.79 1.00 -14.85
C THR A 44 14.19 0.39 -14.74
N TYR A 45 14.27 -0.90 -14.41
CA TYR A 45 15.53 -1.58 -14.06
C TYR A 45 15.87 -2.74 -14.99
N GLY A 46 14.98 -3.10 -15.93
CA GLY A 46 15.21 -4.17 -16.91
C GLY A 46 15.13 -5.60 -16.35
N SER A 47 14.85 -5.75 -15.04
CA SER A 47 14.75 -7.05 -14.38
C SER A 47 13.80 -6.98 -13.17
N ALA A 48 13.23 -8.12 -12.79
CA ALA A 48 12.23 -8.24 -11.73
C ALA A 48 12.87 -8.56 -10.36
N TRP A 49 12.55 -7.78 -9.34
CA TRP A 49 12.96 -8.05 -7.96
C TRP A 49 11.82 -8.73 -7.19
N TRP A 50 11.75 -10.04 -7.31
CA TRP A 50 10.57 -10.84 -6.96
C TRP A 50 10.16 -10.79 -5.49
N SER A 51 11.12 -10.68 -4.56
CA SER A 51 10.82 -10.51 -3.13
C SER A 51 9.95 -9.27 -2.90
N TRP A 52 10.26 -8.15 -3.56
CA TRP A 52 9.55 -6.89 -3.43
C TRP A 52 8.25 -6.86 -4.25
N ILE A 53 8.24 -7.50 -5.42
CA ILE A 53 7.03 -7.67 -6.24
C ILE A 53 5.95 -8.43 -5.47
N VAL A 54 6.30 -9.57 -4.86
CA VAL A 54 5.38 -10.38 -4.06
C VAL A 54 4.91 -9.59 -2.83
N CYS A 55 5.81 -8.86 -2.17
CA CYS A 55 5.46 -7.98 -1.05
C CYS A 55 4.46 -6.89 -1.45
N SER A 56 4.58 -6.30 -2.65
CA SER A 56 3.59 -5.35 -3.17
C SER A 56 2.21 -5.98 -3.36
N GLY A 57 2.15 -7.25 -3.79
CA GLY A 57 0.89 -7.99 -3.82
C GLY A 57 0.32 -8.22 -2.42
N ILE A 58 1.15 -8.62 -1.45
CA ILE A 58 0.71 -8.88 -0.07
C ILE A 58 0.19 -7.60 0.58
N ILE A 59 0.88 -6.46 0.45
CA ILE A 59 0.42 -5.22 1.07
C ILE A 59 -0.87 -4.71 0.43
N GLY A 60 -1.03 -4.85 -0.90
CA GLY A 60 -2.28 -4.55 -1.60
C GLY A 60 -3.45 -5.41 -1.10
N LEU A 61 -3.20 -6.71 -0.86
CA LEU A 61 -4.17 -7.61 -0.25
C LEU A 61 -4.61 -7.11 1.14
N ILE A 62 -3.65 -6.73 1.99
CA ILE A 62 -3.91 -6.23 3.36
C ILE A 62 -4.76 -4.95 3.33
N TYR A 63 -4.41 -3.99 2.45
CA TYR A 63 -5.21 -2.78 2.28
C TYR A 63 -6.64 -3.09 1.81
N GLY A 64 -6.80 -4.03 0.88
CA GLY A 64 -8.14 -4.40 0.42
C GLY A 64 -8.96 -5.16 1.47
N PHE A 65 -8.31 -5.88 2.40
CA PHE A 65 -9.01 -6.44 3.56
C PHE A 65 -9.52 -5.36 4.51
N ALA A 66 -8.75 -4.27 4.71
CA ALA A 66 -9.25 -3.10 5.43
C ALA A 66 -10.47 -2.50 4.71
N GLY A 67 -10.44 -2.46 3.38
CA GLY A 67 -11.54 -2.01 2.53
C GLY A 67 -12.85 -2.78 2.69
N ARG A 68 -12.82 -4.06 3.12
CA ARG A 68 -14.08 -4.79 3.43
C ARG A 68 -14.86 -4.19 4.59
N LYS A 69 -14.21 -3.37 5.43
CA LYS A 69 -14.82 -2.67 6.57
C LYS A 69 -15.13 -1.20 6.26
N ILE A 70 -14.78 -0.71 5.07
CA ILE A 70 -14.82 0.72 4.72
C ILE A 70 -15.55 0.86 3.37
N ASN A 71 -16.66 1.58 3.35
CA ASN A 71 -17.42 1.76 2.11
C ASN A 71 -17.29 3.19 1.56
N LEU A 72 -16.18 3.46 0.88
CA LEU A 72 -15.94 4.78 0.28
C LEU A 72 -16.99 5.15 -0.78
N ARG A 73 -17.64 4.17 -1.42
CA ARG A 73 -18.65 4.38 -2.46
C ARG A 73 -19.95 4.98 -1.92
N GLN A 74 -20.19 4.92 -0.61
CA GLN A 74 -21.32 5.58 0.04
C GLN A 74 -21.10 7.09 0.27
N GLY A 75 -19.94 7.61 -0.12
CA GLY A 75 -19.56 9.01 0.05
C GLY A 75 -19.26 9.40 1.50
N VAL A 76 -19.02 8.41 2.36
CA VAL A 76 -18.64 8.62 3.77
C VAL A 76 -17.31 7.95 4.00
N PHE A 77 -16.38 8.71 4.59
CA PHE A 77 -15.11 8.21 5.12
C PHE A 77 -14.86 8.93 6.43
N ASP A 78 -15.37 8.35 7.50
CA ASP A 78 -15.41 9.00 8.81
C ASP A 78 -14.15 8.70 9.64
N LYS A 79 -14.11 9.19 10.89
CA LYS A 79 -12.97 8.95 11.79
C LYS A 79 -12.76 7.47 12.08
N LYS A 80 -13.83 6.67 12.18
CA LYS A 80 -13.75 5.24 12.47
C LYS A 80 -13.15 4.50 11.27
N ASP A 81 -13.53 4.87 10.05
CA ASP A 81 -12.95 4.33 8.82
C ASP A 81 -11.46 4.67 8.72
N MET A 82 -11.10 5.93 8.99
CA MET A 82 -9.70 6.39 8.98
C MET A 82 -8.85 5.62 9.99
N ILE A 83 -9.35 5.42 11.22
CA ILE A 83 -8.66 4.65 12.25
C ILE A 83 -8.54 3.18 11.82
N THR A 84 -9.62 2.59 11.33
CA THR A 84 -9.63 1.19 10.87
C THR A 84 -8.60 0.97 9.77
N PHE A 85 -8.59 1.83 8.74
CA PHE A 85 -7.59 1.75 7.68
C PHE A 85 -6.17 1.90 8.22
N ASN A 86 -5.93 2.89 9.08
CA ASN A 86 -4.58 3.17 9.56
C ASN A 86 -4.02 2.06 10.47
N VAL A 87 -4.86 1.36 11.23
CA VAL A 87 -4.43 0.18 11.99
C VAL A 87 -3.95 -0.92 11.04
N TYR A 88 -4.73 -1.23 10.00
CA TYR A 88 -4.36 -2.26 9.02
C TYR A 88 -3.10 -1.89 8.24
N GLN A 89 -2.97 -0.65 7.79
CA GLN A 89 -1.81 -0.24 6.99
C GLN A 89 -0.53 -0.21 7.82
N VAL A 90 -0.57 0.24 9.09
CA VAL A 90 0.62 0.27 9.96
C VAL A 90 1.12 -1.15 10.20
N ILE A 91 0.23 -2.05 10.64
CA ILE A 91 0.58 -3.45 10.92
C ILE A 91 1.06 -4.14 9.63
N GLY A 92 0.34 -3.92 8.52
CA GLY A 92 0.70 -4.48 7.22
C GLY A 92 2.08 -4.03 6.74
N ASN A 93 2.37 -2.74 6.75
CA ASN A 93 3.67 -2.23 6.32
C ASN A 93 4.81 -2.69 7.23
N ALA A 94 4.59 -2.73 8.54
CA ALA A 94 5.59 -3.23 9.48
C ALA A 94 5.95 -4.70 9.22
N ILE A 95 4.94 -5.55 8.99
CA ILE A 95 5.15 -6.97 8.69
C ILE A 95 5.76 -7.16 7.29
N VAL A 96 5.17 -6.54 6.27
CA VAL A 96 5.59 -6.76 4.88
C VAL A 96 6.98 -6.20 4.63
N TRP A 97 7.23 -4.93 4.96
CA TRP A 97 8.49 -4.27 4.63
C TRP A 97 9.55 -4.44 5.71
N GLY A 98 9.15 -4.52 6.98
CA GLY A 98 10.09 -4.69 8.09
C GLY A 98 10.53 -6.13 8.33
N LEU A 99 9.79 -7.12 7.84
CA LEU A 99 10.08 -8.54 8.08
C LEU A 99 10.09 -9.39 6.81
N ILE A 100 8.98 -9.43 6.04
CA ILE A 100 8.85 -10.36 4.90
C ILE A 100 9.85 -10.01 3.79
N ALA A 101 9.87 -8.76 3.33
CA ALA A 101 10.76 -8.30 2.26
C ALA A 101 12.25 -8.57 2.57
N PRO A 102 12.82 -8.11 3.70
CA PRO A 102 14.23 -8.35 4.01
C PRO A 102 14.53 -9.84 4.21
N THR A 103 13.59 -10.62 4.76
CA THR A 103 13.78 -12.08 4.88
C THR A 103 13.87 -12.75 3.50
N LEU A 104 12.98 -12.38 2.57
CA LEU A 104 13.02 -12.90 1.21
C LEU A 104 14.29 -12.45 0.47
N ASP A 105 14.76 -11.22 0.69
CA ASP A 105 16.02 -10.73 0.09
C ASP A 105 17.23 -11.56 0.55
N VAL A 106 17.29 -11.92 1.84
CA VAL A 106 18.34 -12.83 2.35
C VAL A 106 18.20 -14.22 1.72
N LEU A 107 16.99 -14.78 1.67
CA LEU A 107 16.79 -16.17 1.23
C LEU A 107 16.95 -16.37 -0.28
N ILE A 108 16.49 -15.41 -1.08
CA ILE A 108 16.47 -15.53 -2.56
C ILE A 108 17.78 -14.98 -3.16
N TYR A 109 18.28 -13.87 -2.64
CA TYR A 109 19.39 -13.14 -3.25
C TYR A 109 20.68 -13.18 -2.42
N SER A 110 20.67 -13.84 -1.25
CA SER A 110 21.82 -13.89 -0.34
C SER A 110 22.36 -12.50 0.02
N GLU A 111 21.47 -11.50 0.07
CA GLU A 111 21.82 -10.13 0.39
C GLU A 111 22.30 -10.00 1.86
N PRO A 112 23.23 -9.07 2.17
CA PRO A 112 23.71 -8.89 3.54
C PRO A 112 22.59 -8.50 4.50
N VAL A 113 22.41 -9.28 5.58
CA VAL A 113 21.33 -9.13 6.57
C VAL A 113 21.21 -7.70 7.10
N ASN A 114 22.33 -7.10 7.56
CA ASN A 114 22.32 -5.74 8.12
C ASN A 114 21.84 -4.70 7.11
N LYS A 115 22.16 -4.88 5.82
CA LYS A 115 21.75 -3.97 4.74
C LYS A 115 20.24 -4.05 4.53
N VAL A 116 19.71 -5.24 4.28
CA VAL A 116 18.30 -5.39 3.89
C VAL A 116 17.34 -5.16 5.05
N TYR A 117 17.70 -5.49 6.29
CA TYR A 117 16.87 -5.15 7.45
C TYR A 117 16.86 -3.64 7.73
N THR A 118 17.96 -2.93 7.48
CA THR A 118 17.98 -1.45 7.54
C THR A 118 17.10 -0.85 6.44
N GLN A 119 17.21 -1.36 5.21
CA GLN A 119 16.34 -0.96 4.10
C GLN A 119 14.87 -1.21 4.42
N GLY A 120 14.54 -2.38 4.98
CA GLY A 120 13.20 -2.77 5.37
C GLY A 120 12.59 -1.83 6.42
N LEU A 121 13.35 -1.47 7.46
CA LEU A 121 12.91 -0.53 8.48
C LEU A 121 12.66 0.87 7.94
N ILE A 122 13.56 1.38 7.09
CA ILE A 122 13.40 2.68 6.42
C ILE A 122 12.15 2.65 5.53
N SER A 123 12.00 1.60 4.73
CA SER A 123 10.88 1.43 3.79
C SER A 123 9.55 1.32 4.53
N ALA A 124 9.48 0.52 5.59
CA ALA A 124 8.29 0.40 6.43
C ALA A 124 7.88 1.77 7.00
N SER A 125 8.84 2.51 7.56
CA SER A 125 8.59 3.82 8.16
C SER A 125 8.07 4.84 7.13
N LEU A 126 8.73 4.93 5.98
CA LEU A 126 8.33 5.84 4.90
C LEU A 126 6.96 5.47 4.34
N ASN A 127 6.70 4.18 4.11
CA ASN A 127 5.41 3.72 3.60
C ASN A 127 4.28 3.96 4.60
N ILE A 128 4.51 3.74 5.91
CA ILE A 128 3.54 4.02 6.96
C ILE A 128 3.13 5.50 6.95
N VAL A 129 4.12 6.40 6.89
CA VAL A 129 3.86 7.84 6.87
C VAL A 129 3.18 8.26 5.57
N ALA A 130 3.70 7.83 4.42
CA ALA A 130 3.16 8.18 3.12
C ALA A 130 1.71 7.68 2.95
N VAL A 131 1.43 6.44 3.28
CA VAL A 131 0.08 5.85 3.18
C VAL A 131 -0.85 6.44 4.23
N GLY A 132 -0.37 6.63 5.45
CA GLY A 132 -1.16 7.22 6.53
C GLY A 132 -1.60 8.65 6.23
N ILE A 133 -0.77 9.45 5.57
CA ILE A 133 -1.11 10.82 5.18
C ILE A 133 -1.79 10.83 3.80
N ILE A 134 -1.06 10.48 2.74
CA ILE A 134 -1.50 10.63 1.35
C ILE A 134 -2.63 9.65 1.05
N GLY A 135 -2.51 8.39 1.48
CA GLY A 135 -3.55 7.37 1.24
C GLY A 135 -4.88 7.75 1.90
N THR A 136 -4.82 8.20 3.15
CA THR A 136 -6.00 8.72 3.88
C THR A 136 -6.62 9.94 3.17
N LEU A 137 -5.81 10.90 2.70
CA LEU A 137 -6.29 12.06 1.96
C LEU A 137 -6.95 11.66 0.63
N LEU A 138 -6.34 10.73 -0.11
CA LEU A 138 -6.87 10.20 -1.36
C LEU A 138 -8.23 9.52 -1.15
N MET A 139 -8.36 8.69 -0.12
CA MET A 139 -9.65 8.05 0.22
C MET A 139 -10.71 9.07 0.63
N LYS A 140 -10.34 10.08 1.42
CA LYS A 140 -11.25 11.17 1.79
C LYS A 140 -11.72 11.97 0.57
N ALA A 141 -10.80 12.31 -0.33
CA ALA A 141 -11.11 12.99 -1.58
C ALA A 141 -12.01 12.14 -2.48
N TYR A 142 -11.71 10.84 -2.61
CA TYR A 142 -12.54 9.91 -3.39
C TYR A 142 -13.96 9.80 -2.82
N ALA A 143 -14.13 9.63 -1.50
CA ALA A 143 -15.45 9.59 -0.89
C ALA A 143 -16.23 10.89 -1.15
N ALA A 144 -15.57 12.04 -1.11
CA ALA A 144 -16.20 13.34 -1.41
C ALA A 144 -16.70 13.47 -2.86
N THR A 145 -16.22 12.66 -3.80
CA THR A 145 -16.73 12.66 -5.19
C THR A 145 -17.95 11.75 -5.38
N GLN A 146 -18.31 10.93 -4.39
CA GLN A 146 -19.45 10.03 -4.47
C GLN A 146 -20.73 10.72 -3.98
N ILE A 147 -21.87 10.38 -4.59
CA ILE A 147 -23.17 10.85 -4.10
C ILE A 147 -23.46 10.15 -2.77
N LYS A 148 -23.68 10.92 -1.72
CA LYS A 148 -23.99 10.39 -0.40
C LYS A 148 -25.31 9.59 -0.46
N GLN A 149 -25.25 8.31 -0.13
CA GLN A 149 -26.44 7.46 -0.16
C GLN A 149 -27.50 7.99 0.81
N GLY A 150 -28.72 8.23 0.30
CA GLY A 150 -29.83 8.81 1.08
C GLY A 150 -29.89 10.35 1.13
N SER A 151 -29.02 11.07 0.39
CA SER A 151 -29.10 12.54 0.32
C SER A 151 -30.12 13.06 -0.70
N LEU A 152 -30.67 12.19 -1.55
CA LEU A 152 -31.72 12.56 -2.51
C LEU A 152 -33.03 12.78 -1.76
N LYS A 153 -33.45 14.04 -1.65
CA LYS A 153 -34.80 14.39 -1.25
C LYS A 153 -35.65 14.46 -2.52
N LYS A 154 -36.82 13.83 -2.47
CA LYS A 154 -37.83 13.96 -3.53
C LYS A 154 -38.53 15.30 -3.30
N ASP A 155 -38.52 16.16 -4.30
CA ASP A 155 -39.34 17.38 -4.31
C ASP A 155 -40.84 17.02 -4.32
#